data_AF-A0A426UAZ2-F1
#
_entry.id   AF-A0A426UAZ2-F1
#
_cell.length_a   1.000
_cell.length_b   1.000
_cell.length_c   1.000
_cell.angle_alpha   90.00
_cell.angle_beta   90.00
_cell.angle_gamma   90.00
#
_symmetry.space_group_name_H-M   'P 1'
#
loop_
_entity.id
_entity.type
_entity.pdbx_description
1 polymer ?
#
loop_
_entity_poly.entity_id
_entity_poly.type
_entity_poly.pdbx_seq_one_letter_code
_entity_poly.pdbx_strand_id
1 'polypeptide(L)'
;MNVLDRLTATSRHIALLVAMVATCGSLFFSEVLRWIPCELCWQQRVLMYPLALILLVGIVIDDRRVHFYGLPLALGGVIVSLYHYLEVLKVLPPSPCLGGVPCSLDYLTPILTGPWSFIKIPFLALVAFSMISVMLGNYALAGAPATAPSARRLAISSAVGIVVATSVIFVLLGVWLRM
;
A
#
# COMPACT_ATOMS: atom_id res chain seq x y z
N MET A 1 -27.11 -9.57 -9.03
CA MET A 1 -25.82 -8.85 -9.13
C MET A 1 -25.34 -8.97 -10.55
N ASN A 2 -25.24 -7.84 -11.24
CA ASN A 2 -24.68 -7.79 -12.59
C ASN A 2 -23.15 -7.96 -12.54
N VAL A 3 -22.52 -8.13 -13.70
CA VAL A 3 -21.05 -8.27 -13.77
C VAL A 3 -20.34 -7.04 -13.19
N LEU A 4 -20.88 -5.85 -13.43
CA LEU A 4 -20.35 -4.59 -12.90
C LEU A 4 -20.34 -4.55 -11.37
N ASP A 5 -21.41 -5.01 -10.71
CA ASP A 5 -21.46 -5.06 -9.24
C ASP A 5 -20.38 -5.97 -8.64
N ARG A 6 -20.08 -7.08 -9.33
CA ARG A 6 -19.02 -8.01 -8.91
C ARG A 6 -17.63 -7.42 -9.08
N LEU A 7 -17.37 -6.72 -10.18
CA LEU A 7 -16.11 -6.01 -10.42
C LEU A 7 -15.91 -4.92 -9.35
N THR A 8 -16.94 -4.13 -9.07
CA THR A 8 -16.90 -3.10 -8.01
C THR A 8 -16.70 -3.71 -6.62
N ALA A 9 -17.36 -4.82 -6.28
CA ALA A 9 -17.15 -5.50 -5.00
C ALA A 9 -15.72 -6.08 -4.85
N THR A 10 -15.04 -6.35 -5.96
CA THR A 10 -13.68 -6.89 -5.99
C THR A 10 -12.63 -5.78 -5.82
N SER A 11 -12.93 -4.53 -6.17
CA SER A 11 -11.96 -3.42 -6.10
C SER A 11 -11.41 -3.20 -4.69
N ARG A 12 -12.24 -3.31 -3.64
CA ARG A 12 -11.79 -3.21 -2.24
C ARG A 12 -10.83 -4.34 -1.83
N HIS A 13 -10.97 -5.53 -2.42
CA HIS A 13 -10.05 -6.65 -2.16
C HIS A 13 -8.70 -6.43 -2.85
N ILE A 14 -8.71 -5.88 -4.07
CA ILE A 14 -7.48 -5.49 -4.77
C ILE A 14 -6.77 -4.38 -3.99
N ALA A 15 -7.50 -3.37 -3.53
CA ALA A 15 -6.95 -2.32 -2.67
C ALA A 15 -6.33 -2.89 -1.39
N LEU A 16 -7.01 -3.84 -0.73
CA LEU A 16 -6.48 -4.52 0.46
C LEU A 16 -5.19 -5.29 0.15
N LEU A 17 -5.15 -6.04 -0.96
CA LEU A 17 -3.96 -6.78 -1.37
C LEU A 17 -2.77 -5.83 -1.59
N VAL A 18 -2.98 -4.72 -2.31
CA VAL A 18 -1.94 -3.71 -2.55
C VAL A 18 -1.45 -3.09 -1.23
N ALA A 19 -2.37 -2.72 -0.33
CA ALA A 19 -2.04 -2.16 0.98
C ALA A 19 -1.25 -3.15 1.86
N MET A 20 -1.62 -4.43 1.84
CA MET A 20 -0.93 -5.49 2.56
C MET A 20 0.47 -5.72 2.00
N VAL A 21 0.62 -5.84 0.67
CA VAL A 21 1.94 -6.02 0.03
C VAL A 21 2.84 -4.81 0.32
N ALA A 22 2.32 -3.58 0.25
CA ALA A 22 3.07 -2.38 0.57
C ALA A 22 3.48 -2.32 2.05
N THR A 23 2.59 -2.70 2.96
CA THR A 23 2.86 -2.74 4.41
C THR A 23 3.91 -3.79 4.75
N CYS A 24 3.70 -5.03 4.31
CA CYS A 24 4.63 -6.13 4.55
C CYS A 24 5.99 -5.87 3.87
N GLY A 25 6.00 -5.36 2.63
CA GLY A 25 7.23 -4.98 1.93
C GLY A 25 8.00 -3.89 2.65
N SER A 26 7.30 -2.86 3.13
CA SER A 26 7.91 -1.79 3.92
C SER A 26 8.56 -2.32 5.21
N LEU A 27 7.87 -3.22 5.93
CA LEU A 27 8.40 -3.85 7.15
C LEU A 27 9.57 -4.79 6.84
N PHE A 28 9.50 -5.52 5.73
CA PHE A 28 10.57 -6.40 5.29
C PHE A 28 11.87 -5.64 5.02
N PHE A 29 11.78 -4.47 4.38
CA PHE A 29 12.95 -3.61 4.15
C PHE A 29 13.63 -3.18 5.46
N SER A 30 12.87 -2.82 6.51
CA SER A 30 13.47 -2.40 7.78
C SER A 30 13.91 -3.56 8.67
N GLU A 31 13.13 -4.63 8.76
CA GLU A 31 13.41 -5.72 9.69
C GLU A 31 14.37 -6.76 9.12
N VAL A 32 14.19 -7.15 7.86
CA VAL A 32 15.00 -8.20 7.23
C VAL A 32 16.25 -7.59 6.59
N LEU A 33 16.09 -6.57 5.74
CA LEU A 33 17.20 -5.94 5.02
C LEU A 33 17.92 -4.84 5.81
N ARG A 34 17.41 -4.48 7.00
CA ARG A 34 18.00 -3.45 7.90
C ARG A 34 18.14 -2.07 7.26
N TRP A 35 17.28 -1.73 6.31
CA TRP A 35 17.25 -0.39 5.72
C TRP A 35 16.56 0.59 6.68
N ILE A 36 17.29 1.63 7.06
CA ILE A 36 16.78 2.66 7.97
C ILE A 36 15.82 3.56 7.19
N PRO A 37 14.56 3.72 7.63
CA PRO A 37 13.62 4.63 6.98
C PRO A 37 13.98 6.08 7.28
N CYS A 38 13.89 6.94 6.26
CA CYS A 38 13.94 8.39 6.44
C CYS A 38 12.59 8.95 6.97
N GLU A 39 12.54 10.24 7.27
CA GLU A 39 11.35 10.90 7.80
C GLU A 39 10.17 10.89 6.81
N LEU A 40 10.41 11.09 5.52
CA LEU A 40 9.37 11.00 4.49
C LEU A 40 8.86 9.56 4.32
N CYS A 41 9.73 8.56 4.40
CA CYS A 41 9.32 7.14 4.45
C CYS A 41 8.41 6.88 5.66
N TRP A 42 8.72 7.47 6.81
CA TRP A 42 7.88 7.33 8.00
C TRP A 42 6.49 7.94 7.80
N GLN A 43 6.41 9.14 7.20
CA GLN A 43 5.13 9.75 6.84
C GLN A 43 4.31 8.86 5.90
N GLN A 44 4.95 8.21 4.92
CA GLN A 44 4.27 7.25 4.04
C GLN A 44 3.75 6.02 4.82
N ARG A 45 4.51 5.51 5.80
CA ARG A 45 4.06 4.39 6.65
C ARG A 45 2.84 4.75 7.50
N VAL A 46 2.83 5.94 8.09
CA VAL A 46 1.69 6.45 8.88
C VAL A 46 0.41 6.50 8.04
N LEU A 47 0.51 6.74 6.73
CA LEU A 47 -0.64 6.73 5.83
C LEU A 47 -1.00 5.32 5.34
N MET A 48 -0.02 4.47 5.05
CA MET A 48 -0.23 3.14 4.46
C MET A 48 -0.71 2.09 5.49
N TYR A 49 -0.14 2.05 6.68
CA TYR A 49 -0.41 0.97 7.64
C TYR A 49 -1.85 0.99 8.16
N PRO A 50 -2.43 2.17 8.51
CA PRO A 50 -3.84 2.24 8.85
C PRO A 50 -4.71 1.80 7.67
N LEU A 51 -4.33 2.13 6.44
CA LEU A 51 -5.12 1.81 5.24
C LEU A 51 -5.34 0.30 5.07
N ALA A 52 -4.34 -0.53 5.37
CA ALA A 52 -4.48 -1.98 5.34
C ALA A 52 -5.53 -2.49 6.36
N LEU A 53 -5.51 -1.96 7.60
CA LEU A 53 -6.48 -2.31 8.63
C LEU A 53 -7.89 -1.82 8.31
N ILE A 54 -7.97 -0.57 7.87
CA ILE A 54 -9.20 0.11 7.48
C ILE A 54 -9.92 -0.66 6.36
N LEU A 55 -9.21 -1.09 5.33
CA LEU A 55 -9.76 -1.87 4.23
C LEU A 55 -10.22 -3.26 4.69
N LEU A 56 -9.44 -3.94 5.54
CA LEU A 56 -9.81 -5.24 6.10
C LEU A 56 -11.10 -5.14 6.91
N VAL A 57 -11.13 -4.22 7.88
CA VAL A 57 -12.30 -4.01 8.75
C VAL A 57 -13.51 -3.63 7.91
N GLY A 58 -13.35 -2.71 6.96
CA GLY A 58 -14.41 -2.30 6.04
C GLY A 58 -15.01 -3.47 5.25
N ILE A 59 -14.21 -4.46 4.83
CA ILE A 59 -14.73 -5.67 4.18
C ILE A 59 -15.44 -6.59 5.19
N VAL A 60 -14.89 -6.77 6.39
CA VAL A 60 -15.43 -7.69 7.41
C VAL A 60 -16.81 -7.25 7.90
N ILE A 61 -16.96 -5.96 8.18
CA ILE A 61 -18.23 -5.38 8.64
C ILE A 61 -19.16 -4.97 7.49
N ASP A 62 -18.71 -5.14 6.24
CA ASP A 62 -19.37 -4.68 5.01
C ASP A 62 -19.71 -3.17 5.01
N ASP A 63 -18.77 -2.36 5.49
CA ASP A 63 -18.91 -0.90 5.50
C ASP A 63 -18.73 -0.31 4.09
N ARG A 64 -19.84 0.14 3.52
CA ARG A 64 -19.90 0.79 2.21
C ARG A 64 -19.25 2.18 2.21
N ARG A 65 -19.06 2.78 3.37
CA ARG A 65 -18.47 4.12 3.54
C ARG A 65 -16.94 4.07 3.67
N VAL A 66 -16.32 2.90 3.51
CA VAL A 66 -14.86 2.72 3.58
C VAL A 66 -14.07 3.69 2.70
N HIS A 67 -14.62 4.08 1.56
CA HIS A 67 -14.00 5.03 0.65
C HIS A 67 -13.90 6.45 1.25
N PHE A 68 -14.80 6.87 2.15
CA PHE A 68 -14.77 8.22 2.73
C PHE A 68 -13.53 8.47 3.59
N TYR A 69 -13.07 7.46 4.33
CA TYR A 69 -11.91 7.57 5.20
C TYR A 69 -10.65 6.94 4.59
N GLY A 70 -10.79 5.94 3.72
CA GLY A 70 -9.65 5.33 3.02
C GLY A 70 -9.08 6.21 1.91
N LEU A 71 -9.93 6.89 1.14
CA LEU A 71 -9.49 7.68 -0.02
C LEU A 71 -8.64 8.90 0.37
N PRO A 72 -8.98 9.70 1.41
CA PRO A 72 -8.12 10.81 1.85
C PRO A 72 -6.72 10.36 2.26
N LEU A 73 -6.61 9.22 2.97
CA LEU A 73 -5.32 8.64 3.34
C LEU A 73 -4.51 8.21 2.12
N ALA A 74 -5.17 7.53 1.17
CA ALA A 74 -4.54 7.09 -0.07
C ALA A 74 -4.04 8.28 -0.91
N LEU A 75 -4.86 9.32 -1.07
CA LEU A 75 -4.50 10.54 -1.81
C LEU A 75 -3.39 11.33 -1.12
N GLY A 76 -3.44 11.46 0.21
CA GLY A 76 -2.33 12.03 0.99
C GLY A 76 -1.04 11.24 0.74
N GLY A 77 -1.13 9.91 0.70
CA GLY A 77 -0.02 9.03 0.37
C GLY A 77 0.57 9.27 -1.02
N VAL A 78 -0.28 9.47 -2.03
CA VAL A 78 0.14 9.86 -3.40
C VAL A 78 0.95 11.16 -3.36
N ILE A 79 0.47 12.18 -2.66
CA ILE A 79 1.16 13.48 -2.57
C ILE A 79 2.53 13.34 -1.90
N VAL A 80 2.60 12.68 -0.73
CA VAL A 80 3.85 12.51 0.02
C VAL A 80 4.86 11.64 -0.75
N SER A 81 4.40 10.57 -1.39
CA SER A 81 5.27 9.69 -2.18
C SER A 81 5.76 10.32 -3.47
N LEU A 82 4.94 11.13 -4.14
CA LEU A 82 5.36 11.91 -5.30
C LEU A 82 6.43 12.93 -4.90
N TYR A 83 6.20 13.69 -3.83
CA TYR A 83 7.19 14.64 -3.31
C TYR A 83 8.53 13.94 -3.01
N HIS A 84 8.48 12.84 -2.26
CA HIS A 84 9.68 12.08 -1.91
C HIS A 84 10.38 11.50 -3.16
N TYR A 85 9.63 11.02 -4.14
CA TYR A 85 10.22 10.52 -5.39
C TYR A 85 10.96 11.61 -6.16
N LEU A 86 10.39 12.82 -6.24
CA LEU A 86 11.04 13.96 -6.89
C LEU A 86 12.30 14.43 -6.15
N GLU A 87 12.32 14.34 -4.82
CA GLU A 87 13.52 14.62 -4.01
C GLU A 87 14.64 13.60 -4.28
N VAL A 88 14.31 12.31 -4.35
CA VAL A 88 15.29 11.26 -4.70
C VAL A 88 15.81 11.41 -6.13
N LEU A 89 14.98 11.88 -7.06
CA LEU A 89 15.41 12.23 -8.43
C LEU A 89 16.22 13.53 -8.51
N LYS A 90 16.43 14.24 -7.39
CA LYS A 90 17.12 15.53 -7.32
C LYS A 90 16.46 16.64 -8.15
N VAL A 91 15.16 16.51 -8.43
CA VAL A 91 14.36 17.55 -9.08
C VAL A 91 13.99 18.63 -8.08
N LEU A 92 13.71 18.23 -6.84
CA LEU A 92 13.48 19.13 -5.71
C LEU A 92 14.72 19.20 -4.82
N PRO A 93 14.95 20.33 -4.13
CA PRO A 93 16.00 20.43 -3.12
C PRO A 93 15.72 19.45 -1.97
N PRO A 94 16.78 18.92 -1.33
CA PRO A 94 16.62 18.01 -0.21
C PRO A 94 15.92 18.71 0.96
N SER A 95 15.01 17.99 1.59
CA SER A 95 14.34 18.45 2.81
C SER A 95 15.35 18.52 3.97
N PRO A 96 15.18 19.46 4.93
CA PRO A 96 16.02 19.51 6.12
C PRO A 96 15.90 18.17 6.87
N CYS A 97 17.00 17.44 6.97
CA CYS A 97 17.02 16.14 7.60
C CYS A 97 17.13 16.30 9.12
N LEU A 98 16.07 15.99 9.86
CA LEU A 98 16.10 15.88 11.32
C LEU A 98 16.29 14.41 11.78
N GLY A 99 16.25 13.47 10.84
CA GLY A 99 16.36 12.03 11.08
C GLY A 99 17.77 11.46 10.93
N GLY A 100 17.91 10.15 11.15
CA GLY A 100 19.21 9.45 11.11
C GLY A 100 19.80 9.23 9.70
N VAL A 101 18.98 9.34 8.64
CA VAL A 101 19.41 9.20 7.24
C VAL A 101 18.70 10.22 6.34
N PRO A 102 19.37 10.76 5.30
CA PRO A 102 18.75 11.72 4.40
C PRO A 102 17.68 11.08 3.52
N CYS A 103 16.60 11.83 3.23
CA CYS A 103 15.51 11.37 2.36
C CYS A 103 15.94 11.19 0.90
N SER A 104 17.05 11.79 0.49
CA SER A 104 17.64 11.60 -0.84
C SER A 104 18.43 10.29 -0.99
N LEU A 105 18.58 9.51 0.08
CA LEU A 105 19.28 8.23 0.06
C LEU A 105 18.49 7.19 -0.74
N ASP A 106 19.17 6.52 -1.66
CA ASP A 106 18.58 5.52 -2.53
C ASP A 106 19.23 4.14 -2.35
N TYR A 107 18.48 3.22 -1.76
CA TYR A 107 18.90 1.84 -1.53
C TYR A 107 18.74 0.92 -2.75
N LEU A 108 17.88 1.26 -3.73
CA LEU A 108 17.50 0.34 -4.80
C LEU A 108 18.37 0.45 -6.05
N THR A 109 18.87 1.64 -6.41
CA THR A 109 19.70 1.79 -7.62
C THR A 109 20.97 0.94 -7.65
N PRO A 110 21.70 0.74 -6.54
CA PRO A 110 22.85 -0.16 -6.54
C PRO A 110 22.48 -1.62 -6.90
N ILE A 111 21.21 -2.01 -6.68
CA ILE A 111 20.71 -3.37 -6.90
C ILE A 111 20.02 -3.49 -8.28
N LEU A 112 19.18 -2.51 -8.63
CA LEU A 112 18.42 -2.45 -9.87
C LEU A 112 19.17 -1.63 -10.93
N THR A 113 20.07 -2.29 -11.66
CA THR A 113 20.88 -1.65 -12.70
C THR A 113 20.18 -1.63 -14.07
N GLY A 114 20.57 -0.70 -14.94
CA GLY A 114 20.05 -0.57 -16.30
C GLY A 114 18.72 0.19 -16.39
N PRO A 115 17.75 -0.26 -17.22
CA PRO A 115 16.50 0.48 -17.44
C PRO A 115 15.60 0.54 -16.21
N TRP A 116 15.88 -0.25 -15.17
CA TRP A 116 15.09 -0.32 -13.93
C TRP A 116 15.56 0.66 -12.84
N SER A 117 16.59 1.46 -13.10
CA SER A 117 17.18 2.40 -12.13
C SER A 117 16.25 3.55 -11.72
N PHE A 118 15.13 3.76 -12.43
CA PHE A 118 14.08 4.70 -12.03
C PHE A 118 13.21 4.17 -10.88
N ILE A 119 13.22 2.86 -10.62
CA ILE A 119 12.43 2.27 -9.53
C ILE A 119 13.13 2.54 -8.21
N LYS A 120 12.61 3.53 -7.49
CA LYS A 120 13.01 3.88 -6.13
C LYS A 120 11.96 3.40 -5.14
N ILE A 121 12.32 3.34 -3.85
CA ILE A 121 11.38 3.01 -2.78
C ILE A 121 10.16 3.95 -2.79
N PRO A 122 10.30 5.29 -2.86
CA PRO A 122 9.14 6.17 -2.93
C PRO A 122 8.29 5.98 -4.19
N PHE A 123 8.87 5.52 -5.30
CA PHE A 123 8.10 5.21 -6.51
C PHE A 123 7.18 4.00 -6.30
N LEU A 124 7.66 2.94 -5.63
CA LEU A 124 6.83 1.79 -5.29
C LEU A 124 5.65 2.19 -4.40
N ALA A 125 5.88 3.06 -3.41
CA ALA A 125 4.82 3.61 -2.57
C ALA A 125 3.82 4.45 -3.39
N LEU A 126 4.32 5.28 -4.32
CA LEU A 126 3.47 6.09 -5.21
C LEU A 126 2.55 5.22 -6.06
N VAL A 127 3.07 4.13 -6.63
CA VAL A 127 2.27 3.17 -7.41
C VAL A 127 1.20 2.53 -6.51
N ALA A 128 1.58 2.07 -5.31
CA ALA A 128 0.64 1.44 -4.38
C ALA A 128 -0.49 2.39 -3.97
N PHE A 129 -0.17 3.62 -3.53
CA PHE A 129 -1.17 4.61 -3.17
C PHE A 129 -2.06 5.03 -4.34
N SER A 130 -1.50 5.13 -5.54
CA SER A 130 -2.27 5.43 -6.76
C SER A 130 -3.25 4.30 -7.10
N MET A 131 -2.81 3.04 -7.06
CA MET A 131 -3.68 1.88 -7.29
C MET A 131 -4.82 1.82 -6.27
N ILE A 132 -4.52 2.03 -4.98
CA ILE A 132 -5.54 2.04 -3.93
C ILE A 132 -6.53 3.20 -4.16
N SER A 133 -6.03 4.38 -4.54
CA SER A 133 -6.86 5.55 -4.84
C SER A 133 -7.81 5.29 -6.01
N VAL A 134 -7.33 4.66 -7.09
CA VAL A 134 -8.17 4.29 -8.24
C VAL A 134 -9.23 3.25 -7.85
N MET A 135 -8.84 2.22 -7.09
CA MET A 135 -9.78 1.18 -6.65
C MET A 135 -10.88 1.71 -5.73
N LEU A 136 -10.52 2.58 -4.77
CA LEU A 136 -11.47 3.22 -3.86
C LEU A 136 -12.31 4.30 -4.56
N GLY A 137 -11.72 5.05 -5.49
CA GLY A 137 -12.42 6.03 -6.31
C GLY A 137 -13.49 5.36 -7.19
N ASN A 138 -13.14 4.25 -7.86
CA ASN A 138 -14.12 3.44 -8.60
C ASN A 138 -15.24 2.91 -7.68
N TYR A 139 -14.88 2.44 -6.49
CA TYR A 139 -15.87 1.96 -5.50
C TYR A 139 -16.84 3.06 -5.06
N ALA A 140 -16.35 4.28 -4.86
CA ALA A 140 -17.15 5.45 -4.51
C ALA A 140 -18.09 5.86 -5.65
N LEU A 141 -17.57 5.95 -6.88
CA LEU A 141 -18.33 6.35 -8.07
C LEU A 141 -19.41 5.33 -8.45
N ALA A 142 -19.15 4.05 -8.26
CA ALA A 142 -20.09 2.97 -8.57
C ALA A 142 -21.18 2.77 -7.51
N GLY A 143 -21.25 3.63 -6.48
CA GLY A 143 -22.35 3.63 -5.50
C GLY A 143 -22.30 2.50 -4.46
N ALA A 144 -21.12 1.93 -4.21
CA ALA A 144 -20.85 0.94 -3.14
C ALA A 144 -21.95 -0.15 -3.00
N PRO A 145 -21.99 -1.16 -3.90
CA PRO A 145 -23.05 -2.16 -3.88
C PRO A 145 -23.05 -2.99 -2.59
N ALA A 146 -24.25 -3.38 -2.17
CA ALA A 146 -24.45 -4.30 -1.06
C ALA A 146 -23.79 -5.66 -1.34
N THR A 147 -23.05 -6.21 -0.38
CA THR A 147 -22.64 -7.61 -0.50
C THR A 147 -23.84 -8.50 -0.19
N ALA A 148 -24.21 -9.39 -1.13
CA ALA A 148 -25.30 -10.33 -0.89
C ALA A 148 -25.01 -11.21 0.35
N PRO A 149 -25.99 -11.53 1.21
CA PRO A 149 -25.76 -12.34 2.41
C PRO A 149 -25.09 -13.69 2.14
N SER A 150 -25.45 -14.33 1.03
CA SER A 150 -24.84 -15.59 0.58
C SER A 150 -23.37 -15.44 0.17
N ALA A 151 -22.96 -14.27 -0.33
CA ALA A 151 -21.59 -13.96 -0.73
C ALA A 151 -20.74 -13.41 0.43
N ARG A 152 -21.36 -13.08 1.58
CA ARG A 152 -20.67 -12.43 2.70
C ARG A 152 -19.56 -13.29 3.31
N ARG A 153 -19.82 -14.59 3.53
CA ARG A 153 -18.78 -15.50 4.06
C ARG A 153 -17.58 -15.59 3.14
N LEU A 154 -17.82 -15.69 1.83
CA LEU A 154 -16.76 -15.75 0.82
C LEU A 154 -15.94 -14.45 0.77
N ALA A 155 -16.59 -13.28 0.84
CA ALA A 155 -15.89 -12.00 0.89
C ALA A 155 -14.96 -11.90 2.11
N ILE A 156 -15.45 -12.29 3.29
CA ILE A 156 -14.66 -12.29 4.53
C ILE A 156 -13.50 -13.28 4.43
N SER A 157 -13.74 -14.52 3.99
CA SER A 157 -12.67 -15.53 3.86
C SER A 157 -11.61 -15.09 2.85
N SER A 158 -11.99 -14.44 1.76
CA SER A 158 -11.05 -13.89 0.78
C SER A 158 -10.20 -12.76 1.37
N ALA A 159 -10.81 -11.83 2.10
CA ALA A 159 -10.08 -10.73 2.74
C ALA A 159 -9.10 -11.23 3.82
N VAL A 160 -9.55 -12.14 4.68
CA VAL A 160 -8.68 -12.79 5.68
C VAL A 160 -7.59 -13.60 5.00
N GLY A 161 -7.93 -14.32 3.93
CA GLY A 161 -6.97 -15.08 3.11
C GLY A 161 -5.87 -14.20 2.54
N ILE A 162 -6.21 -13.02 2.00
CA ILE A 162 -5.22 -12.04 1.51
C ILE A 162 -4.26 -11.64 2.63
N VAL A 163 -4.77 -11.28 3.82
CA VAL A 163 -3.96 -10.82 4.95
C VAL A 163 -3.02 -11.93 5.45
N VAL A 164 -3.57 -13.13 5.64
CA VAL A 164 -2.79 -14.28 6.13
C VAL A 164 -1.75 -14.70 5.10
N ALA A 165 -2.14 -14.86 3.84
CA ALA A 165 -1.23 -15.30 2.79
C ALA A 165 -0.07 -14.30 2.59
N THR A 166 -0.37 -13.00 2.49
CA THR A 166 0.68 -11.97 2.34
C THR A 166 1.61 -11.96 3.54
N SER A 167 1.09 -11.97 4.77
CA SER A 167 1.91 -11.98 5.98
C SER A 167 2.81 -13.22 6.07
N VAL A 168 2.25 -14.40 5.82
CA VAL A 168 3.00 -15.67 5.85
C VAL A 168 4.09 -15.69 4.80
N ILE A 169 3.81 -15.26 3.56
CA ILE A 169 4.80 -15.21 2.48
C ILE A 169 5.99 -14.34 2.88
N PHE A 170 5.76 -13.14 3.39
CA PHE A 170 6.84 -12.23 3.79
C PHE A 170 7.62 -12.74 5.00
N VAL A 171 6.95 -13.36 5.98
CA VAL A 171 7.62 -13.97 7.13
C VAL A 171 8.49 -15.15 6.70
N LEU A 172 7.95 -16.07 5.91
CA LEU A 172 8.71 -17.24 5.42
C LEU A 172 9.90 -16.81 4.57
N LEU A 173 9.72 -15.82 3.69
CA LEU A 173 10.81 -15.24 2.91
C LEU A 173 11.89 -14.63 3.82
N GLY A 174 11.48 -13.90 4.87
CA GLY A 174 12.40 -13.29 5.83
C GLY A 174 13.15 -14.30 6.68
N VAL A 175 12.51 -15.39 7.08
CA VAL A 175 13.15 -16.52 7.77
C VAL A 175 14.15 -17.20 6.86
N TRP A 176 13.77 -17.48 5.60
CA TRP A 176 14.63 -18.14 4.62
C TRP A 176 15.89 -17.33 4.31
N LEU A 177 15.79 -16.01 4.13
CA LEU A 177 16.96 -15.16 3.87
C LEU A 177 17.91 -15.00 5.06
N ARG A 178 17.50 -15.40 6.27
CA ARG A 178 18.33 -15.33 7.49
C ARG A 178 18.97 -16.67 7.86
N MET A 179 18.58 -17.77 7.21
CA MET A 179 19.21 -19.08 7.32
C MET A 179 20.44 -19.15 6.42
#